data_AF-A0A9E3NPD3-F1
#
_entry.id   AF-A0A9E3NPD3-F1
#
_cell.length_a   1.000
_cell.length_b   1.000
_cell.length_c   1.000
_cell.angle_alpha   90.00
_cell.angle_beta   90.00
_cell.angle_gamma   90.00
#
_symmetry.space_group_name_H-M   'P 1'
#
loop_
_entity.id
_entity.type
_entity.pdbx_description
1 polymer ?
#
loop_
_entity_poly.entity_id
_entity_poly.type
_entity_poly.pdbx_seq_one_letter_code
_entity_poly.pdbx_strand_id
1 'polypeptide(L)'
;MKTNTRTHIAIVASSFFFFAPRLSSAQDEPPRSTQDRGASADEIADTRSDDTTGAVGTISLLRPIQIGGSGSQGETRCASLGSQCAADAATGGGFMFSVGYMWKYLGFDVLGASTLDGGERSYVPHGGVRRSYFVERLGGMAAVRLRAQIQSEDFRGALAIGPGVTFRAVGEAASFPSVPKDGATYGSASFTADLSAQWRIGRPTALALGAMLWVEDAGSEVTTVRSRIAAQAGESSEFHLVSGMQASVMPYIGLQFGP
;
A
#
# COMPACT_ATOMS: atom_id res chain seq x y z
N MET A 1 -0.20 -29.05 32.16
CA MET A 1 -1.21 -28.00 31.93
C MET A 1 -0.96 -27.41 30.54
N LYS A 2 -1.84 -27.66 29.57
CA LYS A 2 -1.77 -27.05 28.22
C LYS A 2 -2.77 -25.89 28.19
N THR A 3 -2.28 -24.66 28.23
CA THR A 3 -3.07 -23.45 28.02
C THR A 3 -3.38 -23.32 26.54
N ASN A 4 -4.66 -23.46 26.21
CA ASN A 4 -5.19 -23.42 24.85
C ASN A 4 -5.62 -21.99 24.56
N THR A 5 -4.70 -21.16 24.07
CA THR A 5 -4.99 -19.75 23.74
C THR A 5 -5.69 -19.70 22.40
N ARG A 6 -7.03 -19.69 22.40
CA ARG A 6 -7.84 -19.39 21.22
C ARG A 6 -7.74 -17.90 20.90
N THR A 7 -6.89 -17.55 19.95
CA THR A 7 -6.86 -16.20 19.37
C THR A 7 -8.07 -16.04 18.45
N HIS A 8 -9.10 -15.36 18.94
CA HIS A 8 -10.22 -14.92 18.12
C HIS A 8 -9.75 -13.75 17.23
N ILE A 9 -9.44 -14.04 15.97
CA ILE A 9 -9.27 -13.01 14.94
C ILE A 9 -10.68 -12.53 14.57
N ALA A 10 -11.13 -11.47 15.23
CA ALA A 10 -12.32 -10.74 14.82
C ALA A 10 -11.96 -9.97 13.55
N ILE A 11 -12.46 -10.43 12.41
CA ILE A 11 -12.48 -9.66 11.17
C ILE A 11 -13.45 -8.51 11.40
N VAL A 12 -12.93 -7.35 11.78
CA VAL A 12 -13.71 -6.12 11.85
C VAL A 12 -14.00 -5.67 10.42
N ALA A 13 -15.13 -6.14 9.88
CA ALA A 13 -15.76 -5.53 8.73
C ALA A 13 -16.31 -4.17 9.18
N SER A 14 -15.45 -3.15 9.20
CA SER A 14 -15.85 -1.77 9.42
C SER A 14 -16.73 -1.33 8.26
N SER A 15 -18.02 -1.19 8.52
CA SER A 15 -18.97 -0.51 7.65
C SER A 15 -18.43 0.88 7.34
N PHE A 16 -17.90 1.08 6.13
CA PHE A 16 -17.63 2.40 5.59
C PHE A 16 -18.98 3.10 5.41
N PHE A 17 -19.36 3.88 6.42
CA PHE A 17 -20.39 4.89 6.26
C PHE A 17 -19.90 5.88 5.21
N PHE A 18 -20.53 5.84 4.04
CA PHE A 18 -20.47 6.88 3.04
C PHE A 18 -20.96 8.19 3.70
N PHE A 19 -20.03 9.03 4.13
CA PHE A 19 -20.31 10.43 4.40
C PHE A 19 -20.56 11.09 3.04
N ALA A 20 -21.79 11.09 2.57
CA ALA A 20 -22.19 11.94 1.46
C ALA A 20 -21.97 13.40 1.89
N PRO A 21 -21.17 14.20 1.16
CA PRO A 21 -21.04 15.61 1.47
C PRO A 21 -22.42 16.25 1.34
N ARG A 22 -22.89 16.91 2.40
CA ARG A 22 -24.08 17.77 2.33
C ARG A 22 -23.81 18.84 1.27
N LEU A 23 -24.52 18.76 0.15
CA LEU A 23 -24.65 19.85 -0.81
C LEU A 23 -25.24 21.04 -0.05
N SER A 24 -24.41 22.05 0.21
CA SER A 24 -24.87 23.32 0.75
C SER A 24 -25.85 23.93 -0.25
N SER A 25 -27.08 24.14 0.18
CA SER A 25 -28.11 24.82 -0.60
C SER A 25 -27.61 26.19 -1.02
N ALA A 26 -27.56 26.44 -2.32
CA ALA A 26 -27.38 27.76 -2.88
C ALA A 26 -28.43 28.70 -2.25
N GLN A 27 -27.96 29.66 -1.45
CA GLN A 27 -28.79 30.77 -1.03
C GLN A 27 -28.97 31.67 -2.26
N ASP A 28 -30.23 31.87 -2.64
CA ASP A 28 -30.64 32.88 -3.63
C ASP A 28 -30.15 34.26 -3.17
N GLU A 29 -29.04 34.73 -3.75
CA GLU A 29 -28.65 36.13 -3.65
C GLU A 29 -29.52 36.96 -4.62
N PRO A 30 -30.11 38.08 -4.18
CA PRO A 30 -30.88 38.95 -5.04
C PRO A 30 -29.97 39.63 -6.10
N PRO A 31 -30.52 39.98 -7.28
CA PRO A 31 -29.75 40.57 -8.37
C PRO A 31 -29.15 41.92 -7.94
N ARG A 32 -27.82 41.96 -7.77
CA ARG A 32 -27.07 43.21 -7.59
C ARG A 32 -27.08 44.00 -8.90
N SER A 33 -27.43 45.28 -8.78
CA SER A 33 -27.48 46.22 -9.90
C SER A 33 -26.11 46.36 -10.56
N THR A 34 -26.11 46.27 -11.89
CA THR A 34 -25.01 46.55 -12.79
C THR A 34 -24.49 47.98 -12.60
N GLN A 35 -23.48 48.13 -11.76
CA GLN A 35 -22.64 49.32 -11.73
C GLN A 35 -21.37 49.00 -12.54
N ASP A 36 -21.34 49.48 -13.78
CA ASP A 36 -20.17 49.48 -14.66
C ASP A 36 -18.99 50.16 -13.96
N ARG A 37 -18.16 49.37 -13.28
CA ARG A 37 -16.78 49.74 -12.98
C ARG A 37 -15.92 48.82 -13.83
N GLY A 38 -15.21 49.39 -14.78
CA GLY A 38 -14.27 48.66 -15.62
C GLY A 38 -13.26 47.96 -14.73
N ALA A 39 -13.36 46.63 -14.64
CA ALA A 39 -12.36 45.79 -14.02
C ALA A 39 -11.05 46.01 -14.77
N SER A 40 -10.06 46.60 -14.10
CA SER A 40 -8.70 46.69 -14.63
C SER A 40 -8.20 45.28 -14.92
N ALA A 41 -7.38 45.11 -15.97
CA ALA A 41 -6.84 43.81 -16.38
C ALA A 41 -6.13 43.05 -15.23
N ASP A 42 -5.69 43.76 -14.19
CA ASP A 42 -5.10 43.19 -12.97
C ASP A 42 -6.11 42.41 -12.09
N GLU A 43 -7.42 42.69 -12.18
CA GLU A 43 -8.46 42.03 -11.38
C GLU A 43 -8.93 40.68 -11.99
N ILE A 44 -8.70 40.50 -13.30
CA ILE A 44 -9.01 39.25 -14.02
C ILE A 44 -7.95 38.17 -13.73
N ALA A 45 -6.75 38.56 -13.28
CA ALA A 45 -5.69 37.62 -12.91
C ALA A 45 -5.82 37.07 -11.49
N ASP A 46 -6.58 37.72 -10.60
CA ASP A 46 -6.62 37.41 -9.16
C ASP A 46 -7.85 36.56 -8.74
N THR A 47 -8.84 36.41 -9.63
CA THR A 47 -10.07 35.65 -9.36
C THR A 47 -10.01 34.18 -9.79
N ARG A 48 -8.83 33.67 -10.16
CA ARG A 48 -8.61 32.22 -10.31
C ARG A 48 -8.45 31.59 -8.92
N SER A 49 -9.56 31.65 -8.19
CA SER A 49 -9.73 31.22 -6.81
C SER A 49 -9.06 29.87 -6.59
N ASP A 50 -8.02 29.96 -5.78
CA ASP A 50 -7.12 28.97 -5.22
C ASP A 50 -7.87 27.96 -4.33
N ASP A 51 -9.02 27.45 -4.81
CA ASP A 51 -9.94 26.61 -4.05
C ASP A 51 -9.47 25.16 -4.09
N THR A 52 -8.21 24.96 -3.68
CA THR A 52 -7.53 23.68 -3.48
C THR A 52 -7.78 23.13 -2.06
N THR A 53 -8.68 23.78 -1.30
CA THR A 53 -9.03 23.40 0.07
C THR A 53 -10.24 22.50 0.06
N GLY A 54 -10.13 21.30 0.66
CA GLY A 54 -11.26 20.39 0.75
C GLY A 54 -10.89 18.93 0.95
N ALA A 55 -11.92 18.08 0.95
CA ALA A 55 -11.76 16.65 1.07
C ALA A 55 -11.11 16.09 -0.21
N VAL A 56 -10.13 15.22 -0.03
CA VAL A 56 -9.48 14.48 -1.12
C VAL A 56 -9.64 12.99 -0.90
N GLY A 57 -9.81 12.26 -2.00
CA GLY A 57 -9.96 10.81 -1.99
C GLY A 57 -9.24 10.17 -3.15
N THR A 58 -8.76 8.95 -2.98
CA THR A 58 -8.14 8.18 -4.07
C THR A 58 -8.61 6.75 -3.98
N ILE A 59 -8.84 6.10 -5.12
CA ILE A 59 -9.03 4.65 -5.25
C ILE A 59 -8.16 4.19 -6.41
N SER A 60 -7.34 3.16 -6.22
CA SER A 60 -6.40 2.71 -7.25
C SER A 60 -6.15 1.22 -7.20
N LEU A 61 -5.83 0.66 -8.37
CA LEU A 61 -5.30 -0.69 -8.52
C LEU A 61 -3.78 -0.62 -8.54
N LEU A 62 -3.15 -1.44 -7.72
CA LEU A 62 -1.71 -1.42 -7.53
C LEU A 62 -1.11 -2.78 -7.89
N ARG A 63 0.13 -2.76 -8.40
CA ARG A 63 0.89 -3.96 -8.74
C ARG A 63 2.15 -4.02 -7.89
N PRO A 64 2.20 -4.81 -6.80
CA PRO A 64 3.40 -4.94 -5.98
C PRO A 64 4.53 -5.57 -6.79
N ILE A 65 5.68 -4.91 -6.72
CA ILE A 65 6.98 -5.40 -7.16
C ILE A 65 7.87 -5.34 -5.93
N GLN A 66 8.18 -6.50 -5.36
CA GLN A 66 9.12 -6.57 -4.26
C GLN A 66 10.54 -6.35 -4.79
N ILE A 67 11.28 -5.41 -4.19
CA ILE A 67 12.68 -5.21 -4.51
C ILE A 67 13.46 -6.34 -3.81
N GLY A 68 14.03 -7.27 -4.59
CA GLY A 68 14.86 -8.36 -4.08
C GLY A 68 16.14 -7.85 -3.43
N GLY A 69 16.73 -8.65 -2.53
CA GLY A 69 17.99 -8.30 -1.86
C GLY A 69 17.83 -7.47 -0.59
N SER A 70 16.70 -7.56 0.11
CA SER A 70 16.45 -6.75 1.31
C SER A 70 17.26 -7.20 2.54
N GLY A 71 18.18 -8.16 2.38
CA GLY A 71 19.03 -8.63 3.47
C GLY A 71 18.25 -9.47 4.48
N SER A 72 17.15 -10.10 4.04
CA SER A 72 16.40 -11.02 4.88
C SER A 72 17.34 -12.09 5.44
N GLN A 73 17.10 -12.54 6.68
CA GLN A 73 17.95 -13.58 7.27
C GLN A 73 17.98 -14.86 6.43
N GLY A 74 16.95 -15.08 5.60
CA GLY A 74 16.92 -16.16 4.60
C GLY A 74 18.05 -16.03 3.57
N GLU A 75 18.24 -14.85 2.97
CA GLU A 75 19.34 -14.60 2.02
C GLU A 75 20.71 -14.74 2.70
N THR A 76 20.87 -14.19 3.90
CA THR A 76 22.13 -14.27 4.67
C THR A 76 22.44 -15.69 5.10
N ARG A 77 21.44 -16.46 5.54
CA ARG A 77 21.61 -17.88 5.91
C ARG A 77 21.91 -18.74 4.68
N CYS A 78 21.22 -18.51 3.55
CA CYS A 78 21.53 -19.17 2.29
C CYS A 78 22.99 -18.94 1.88
N ALA A 79 23.45 -17.68 1.91
CA ALA A 79 24.84 -17.35 1.64
C ALA A 79 25.81 -18.07 2.59
N SER A 80 25.47 -18.15 3.89
CA SER A 80 26.30 -18.85 4.89
C SER A 80 26.35 -20.37 4.70
N LEU A 81 25.33 -20.97 4.08
CA LEU A 81 25.26 -22.40 3.79
C LEU A 81 25.90 -22.75 2.43
N GLY A 82 26.48 -21.78 1.73
CA GLY A 82 27.07 -21.95 0.41
C GLY A 82 26.05 -22.28 -0.68
N SER A 83 24.76 -22.04 -0.43
CA SER A 83 23.68 -22.29 -1.38
C SER A 83 23.37 -21.04 -2.20
N GLN A 84 23.13 -21.24 -3.49
CA GLN A 84 22.58 -20.19 -4.35
C GLN A 84 21.08 -20.12 -4.07
N CYS A 85 20.65 -19.07 -3.37
CA CYS A 85 19.23 -18.76 -3.24
C CYS A 85 18.87 -17.73 -4.30
N ALA A 86 17.98 -18.13 -5.19
CA ALA A 86 17.36 -17.24 -6.16
C ALA A 86 15.91 -17.04 -5.74
N ALA A 87 15.58 -15.77 -5.52
CA ALA A 87 14.22 -15.32 -5.33
C ALA A 87 13.81 -14.57 -6.58
N ASP A 88 12.78 -15.06 -7.26
CA ASP A 88 12.16 -14.26 -8.30
C ASP A 88 11.48 -13.05 -7.65
N ALA A 89 11.41 -11.94 -8.39
CA ALA A 89 10.68 -10.78 -7.95
C ALA A 89 9.23 -11.21 -7.67
N ALA A 90 8.77 -11.02 -6.43
CA ALA A 90 7.38 -11.30 -6.11
C ALA A 90 6.51 -10.32 -6.91
N THR A 91 5.54 -10.87 -7.64
CA THR A 91 4.56 -10.08 -8.39
C THR A 91 3.18 -10.41 -7.88
N GLY A 92 2.29 -9.42 -7.97
CA GLY A 92 0.95 -9.57 -7.45
C GLY A 92 0.00 -8.51 -7.93
N GLY A 93 -1.11 -8.39 -7.22
CA GLY A 93 -2.10 -7.35 -7.41
C GLY A 93 -2.65 -6.87 -6.08
N GLY A 94 -3.23 -5.68 -6.10
CA GLY A 94 -3.86 -5.12 -4.93
C GLY A 94 -4.73 -3.93 -5.26
N PHE A 95 -5.31 -3.37 -4.21
CA PHE A 95 -6.01 -2.10 -4.29
C PHE A 95 -5.56 -1.21 -3.15
N MET A 96 -5.61 0.09 -3.39
CA MET A 96 -5.43 1.10 -2.35
C MET A 96 -6.55 2.12 -2.42
N PHE A 97 -6.84 2.70 -1.27
CA PHE A 97 -7.70 3.85 -1.14
C PHE A 97 -7.09 4.83 -0.14
N SER A 98 -7.34 6.12 -0.33
CA SER A 98 -7.02 7.13 0.68
C SER A 98 -8.14 8.13 0.81
N VAL A 99 -8.32 8.67 2.01
CA VAL A 99 -9.24 9.78 2.28
C VAL A 99 -8.55 10.80 3.18
N GLY A 100 -8.71 12.07 2.88
CA GLY A 100 -7.96 13.12 3.54
C GLY A 100 -8.55 14.51 3.34
N TYR A 101 -7.79 15.50 3.77
CA TYR A 101 -8.15 16.90 3.66
C TYR A 101 -6.92 17.72 3.24
N MET A 102 -7.12 18.64 2.29
CA MET A 102 -6.11 19.57 1.81
C MET A 102 -6.42 20.99 2.28
N TRP A 103 -5.39 21.70 2.71
CA TRP A 103 -5.35 23.15 2.90
C TRP A 103 -4.37 23.73 1.87
N LYS A 104 -4.93 24.21 0.76
CA LYS A 104 -4.13 24.63 -0.40
C LYS A 104 -3.25 23.50 -0.95
N TYR A 105 -1.93 23.66 -0.87
CA TYR A 105 -0.94 22.72 -1.40
C TYR A 105 -0.53 21.63 -0.41
N LEU A 106 -0.97 21.69 0.85
CA LEU A 106 -0.57 20.76 1.91
C LEU A 106 -1.80 20.17 2.60
N GLY A 107 -1.72 18.93 3.03
CA GLY A 107 -2.81 18.24 3.68
C GLY A 107 -2.37 16.98 4.39
N PHE A 108 -3.36 16.20 4.82
CA PHE A 108 -3.15 14.88 5.39
C PHE A 108 -4.15 13.91 4.80
N ASP A 109 -3.79 12.64 4.77
CA ASP A 109 -4.70 11.56 4.40
C ASP A 109 -4.46 10.30 5.24
N VAL A 110 -5.50 9.47 5.29
CA VAL A 110 -5.42 8.10 5.78
C VAL A 110 -5.43 7.18 4.57
N LEU A 111 -4.41 6.33 4.47
CA LEU A 111 -4.24 5.33 3.43
C LEU A 111 -4.67 3.96 3.97
N GLY A 112 -5.39 3.21 3.14
CA GLY A 112 -5.55 1.76 3.28
C GLY A 112 -5.11 1.06 1.99
N ALA A 113 -4.38 -0.03 2.11
CA ALA A 113 -4.00 -0.86 0.97
C ALA A 113 -4.11 -2.34 1.30
N SER A 114 -4.40 -3.15 0.28
CA SER A 114 -4.41 -4.61 0.35
C SER A 114 -3.69 -5.18 -0.86
N THR A 115 -2.92 -6.23 -0.65
CA THR A 115 -2.07 -6.88 -1.65
C THR A 115 -2.13 -8.38 -1.50
N LEU A 116 -2.20 -9.05 -2.64
CA LEU A 116 -1.86 -10.45 -2.82
C LEU A 116 -0.67 -10.51 -3.76
N ASP A 117 0.47 -10.97 -3.27
CA ASP A 117 1.68 -11.14 -4.05
C ASP A 117 2.28 -12.53 -3.82
N GLY A 118 3.11 -12.98 -4.75
CA GLY A 118 3.79 -14.26 -4.63
C GLY A 118 4.92 -14.40 -5.61
N GLY A 119 5.74 -15.41 -5.38
CA GLY A 119 6.89 -15.69 -6.24
C GLY A 119 7.47 -17.06 -5.97
N GLU A 120 8.10 -17.60 -7.00
CA GLU A 120 8.90 -18.82 -6.89
C GLU A 120 10.19 -18.50 -6.14
N ARG A 121 10.51 -19.36 -5.17
CA ARG A 121 11.76 -19.35 -4.43
C ARG A 121 12.46 -20.65 -4.75
N SER A 122 13.76 -20.57 -5.03
CA SER A 122 14.54 -21.77 -5.28
C SER A 122 15.81 -21.78 -4.44
N TYR A 123 16.17 -22.97 -3.96
CA TYR A 123 17.38 -23.21 -3.19
C TYR A 123 18.04 -24.48 -3.70
N VAL A 124 19.37 -24.52 -3.58
CA VAL A 124 20.16 -25.73 -3.84
C VAL A 124 20.72 -26.20 -2.50
N PRO A 125 20.21 -27.30 -1.91
CA PRO A 125 20.82 -27.86 -0.72
C PRO A 125 22.24 -28.35 -1.03
N HIS A 126 23.13 -28.35 -0.03
CA HIS A 126 24.52 -28.75 -0.21
C HIS A 126 24.61 -30.16 -0.81
N GLY A 127 25.24 -30.28 -1.99
CA GLY A 127 25.37 -31.55 -2.72
C GLY A 127 24.07 -32.11 -3.33
N GLY A 128 22.99 -31.34 -3.35
CA GLY A 128 21.67 -31.79 -3.82
C GLY A 128 21.18 -31.14 -5.11
N VAL A 129 19.97 -31.54 -5.51
CA VAL A 129 19.26 -31.00 -6.69
C VAL A 129 18.54 -29.71 -6.30
N ARG A 130 18.53 -28.72 -7.21
CA ARG A 130 17.73 -27.49 -7.05
C ARG A 130 16.28 -27.83 -6.75
N ARG A 131 15.75 -27.26 -5.67
CA ARG A 131 14.34 -27.35 -5.30
C ARG A 131 13.71 -25.96 -5.40
N SER A 132 12.47 -25.92 -5.86
CA SER A 132 11.68 -24.70 -5.86
C SER A 132 10.36 -24.90 -5.15
N TYR A 133 9.86 -23.80 -4.59
CA TYR A 133 8.59 -23.71 -3.90
C TYR A 133 8.01 -22.32 -4.14
N PHE A 134 6.69 -22.20 -4.14
CA PHE A 134 6.03 -20.92 -4.38
C PHE A 134 5.52 -20.35 -3.06
N VAL A 135 5.88 -19.10 -2.77
CA VAL A 135 5.43 -18.37 -1.57
C VAL A 135 4.38 -17.35 -1.98
N GLU A 136 3.27 -17.33 -1.28
CA GLU A 136 2.21 -16.34 -1.40
C GLU A 136 2.11 -15.51 -0.11
N ARG A 137 1.85 -14.22 -0.28
CA ARG A 137 1.64 -13.26 0.80
C ARG A 137 0.33 -12.53 0.52
N LEU A 138 -0.57 -12.59 1.49
CA LEU A 138 -1.80 -11.84 1.51
C LEU A 138 -1.76 -10.87 2.68
N GLY A 139 -2.14 -9.62 2.48
CA GLY A 139 -2.32 -8.73 3.61
C GLY A 139 -2.60 -7.30 3.19
N GLY A 140 -2.40 -6.40 4.12
CA GLY A 140 -2.68 -4.99 3.89
C GLY A 140 -1.94 -4.10 4.85
N MET A 141 -2.21 -2.81 4.70
CA MET A 141 -1.65 -1.78 5.55
C MET A 141 -2.62 -0.64 5.75
N ALA A 142 -2.40 0.10 6.83
CA ALA A 142 -3.01 1.40 7.07
C ALA A 142 -1.92 2.41 7.44
N ALA A 143 -1.99 3.63 6.90
CA ALA A 143 -1.03 4.70 7.21
C ALA A 143 -1.72 6.05 7.37
N VAL A 144 -1.10 6.93 8.15
CA VAL A 144 -1.45 8.35 8.23
C VAL A 144 -0.34 9.10 7.53
N ARG A 145 -0.69 9.93 6.54
CA ARG A 145 0.28 10.56 5.64
C ARG A 145 0.11 12.07 5.62
N LEU A 146 1.25 12.76 5.48
CA LEU A 146 1.29 14.14 5.02
C LEU A 146 1.26 14.13 3.50
N ARG A 147 0.44 15.00 2.90
CA ARG A 147 0.27 15.11 1.45
C ARG A 147 0.61 16.52 0.99
N ALA A 148 1.35 16.60 -0.11
CA ALA A 148 1.61 17.83 -0.84
C ALA A 148 1.08 17.70 -2.28
N GLN A 149 0.53 18.77 -2.84
CA GLN A 149 -0.02 18.78 -4.19
C GLN A 149 0.41 20.06 -4.93
N ILE A 150 0.81 19.90 -6.18
CA ILE A 150 0.94 21.00 -7.14
C ILE A 150 -0.16 20.86 -8.19
N GLN A 151 -0.70 21.98 -8.66
CA GLN A 151 -1.85 21.97 -9.56
C GLN A 151 -1.71 23.01 -10.66
N SER A 152 -2.07 22.59 -11.86
CA SER A 152 -2.30 23.40 -13.04
C SER A 152 -3.75 23.19 -13.52
N GLU A 153 -4.11 23.80 -14.65
CA GLU A 153 -5.46 23.67 -15.22
C GLU A 153 -5.80 22.22 -15.56
N ASP A 154 -4.87 21.50 -16.19
CA ASP A 154 -5.10 20.14 -16.69
C ASP A 154 -4.40 19.05 -15.87
N PHE A 155 -3.38 19.45 -15.09
CA PHE A 155 -2.45 18.54 -14.45
C PHE A 155 -2.38 18.75 -12.93
N ARG A 156 -2.27 17.66 -12.17
CA ARG A 156 -1.94 17.69 -10.74
C ARG A 156 -0.79 16.73 -10.45
N GLY A 157 0.16 17.17 -9.65
CA GLY A 157 1.19 16.31 -9.07
C GLY A 157 0.95 16.17 -7.58
N ALA A 158 1.06 14.97 -7.03
CA ALA A 158 0.92 14.73 -5.59
C ALA A 158 2.05 13.88 -5.03
N LEU A 159 2.46 14.23 -3.82
CA LEU A 159 3.42 13.50 -3.00
C LEU A 159 2.78 13.25 -1.64
N ALA A 160 2.78 12.00 -1.16
CA ALA A 160 2.32 11.70 0.19
C ALA A 160 3.31 10.77 0.91
N ILE A 161 3.62 11.06 2.17
CA ILE A 161 4.54 10.25 2.97
C ILE A 161 4.00 10.06 4.40
N GLY A 162 4.25 8.91 5.01
CA GLY A 162 3.88 8.74 6.41
C GLY A 162 4.07 7.33 6.98
N PRO A 163 4.03 7.23 8.32
CA PRO A 163 4.09 5.95 9.02
C PRO A 163 2.77 5.20 8.93
N GLY A 164 2.85 3.89 9.12
CA GLY A 164 1.72 2.99 9.12
C GLY A 164 1.96 1.71 9.89
N VAL A 165 0.96 0.84 9.78
CA VAL A 165 0.98 -0.53 10.28
C VAL A 165 0.62 -1.47 9.14
N THR A 166 1.23 -2.65 9.16
CA THR A 166 1.04 -3.70 8.16
C THR A 166 0.61 -4.98 8.85
N PHE A 167 -0.29 -5.72 8.20
CA PHE A 167 -0.69 -7.07 8.61
C PHE A 167 -0.59 -8.00 7.42
N ARG A 168 0.17 -9.08 7.56
CA ARG A 168 0.45 -10.03 6.47
C ARG A 168 0.24 -11.46 6.95
N ALA A 169 -0.27 -12.28 6.05
CA ALA A 169 -0.29 -13.72 6.11
C ALA A 169 0.60 -14.24 4.98
N VAL A 170 1.49 -15.19 5.30
CA VAL A 170 2.44 -15.76 4.35
C VAL A 170 2.36 -17.27 4.42
N GLY A 171 2.38 -17.93 3.28
CA GLY A 171 2.35 -19.38 3.20
C GLY A 171 2.83 -19.90 1.84
N GLU A 172 2.94 -21.21 1.73
CA GLU A 172 3.19 -21.88 0.45
C GLU A 172 1.89 -21.90 -0.38
N ALA A 173 1.95 -21.61 -1.69
CA ALA A 173 0.75 -21.44 -2.55
C ALA A 173 -0.23 -22.61 -2.51
N ALA A 174 0.25 -23.84 -2.34
CA ALA A 174 -0.61 -25.02 -2.19
C ALA A 174 -1.55 -24.96 -0.96
N SER A 175 -1.39 -23.95 -0.10
CA SER A 175 -2.15 -23.75 1.13
C SER A 175 -3.33 -22.78 1.01
N PHE A 176 -3.50 -22.05 -0.11
CA PHE A 176 -4.58 -21.07 -0.28
C PHE A 176 -5.73 -21.66 -1.12
N PRO A 177 -6.90 -21.94 -0.49
CA PRO A 177 -8.01 -20.97 -0.46
C PRO A 177 -8.68 -20.86 0.94
N SER A 178 -7.98 -21.31 1.98
CA SER A 178 -8.39 -21.25 3.39
C SER A 178 -7.17 -20.77 4.20
N VAL A 179 -7.35 -20.28 5.44
CA VAL A 179 -6.24 -19.86 6.32
C VAL A 179 -5.05 -20.84 6.18
N PRO A 180 -3.83 -20.38 5.83
CA PRO A 180 -2.72 -21.26 5.55
C PRO A 180 -2.53 -22.24 6.71
N LYS A 181 -2.79 -23.53 6.48
CA LYS A 181 -2.58 -24.56 7.50
C LYS A 181 -1.10 -24.60 7.94
N ASP A 182 -0.21 -24.20 7.03
CA ASP A 182 1.25 -24.20 7.17
C ASP A 182 1.87 -22.80 6.97
N GLY A 183 1.10 -21.72 7.22
CA GLY A 183 1.59 -20.35 7.08
C GLY A 183 1.80 -19.61 8.40
N ALA A 184 2.32 -18.39 8.30
CA ALA A 184 2.51 -17.49 9.43
C ALA A 184 1.81 -16.16 9.17
N THR A 185 1.37 -15.52 10.25
CA THR A 185 0.88 -14.14 10.19
C THR A 185 1.80 -13.24 11.00
N TYR A 186 1.96 -12.00 10.57
CA TYR A 186 2.71 -11.00 11.31
C TYR A 186 2.09 -9.62 11.15
N GLY A 187 2.31 -8.79 12.17
CA GLY A 187 2.00 -7.37 12.16
C GLY A 187 3.29 -6.57 12.37
N SER A 188 3.45 -5.47 11.64
CA SER A 188 4.68 -4.68 11.66
C SER A 188 4.43 -3.19 11.53
N ALA A 189 5.39 -2.39 11.97
CA ALA A 189 5.46 -0.99 11.60
C ALA A 189 5.82 -0.86 10.13
N SER A 190 5.23 0.13 9.46
CA SER A 190 5.51 0.43 8.07
C SER A 190 5.71 1.92 7.82
N PHE A 191 6.36 2.21 6.70
CA PHE A 191 6.51 3.55 6.16
C PHE A 191 6.07 3.54 4.70
N THR A 192 5.38 4.59 4.29
CA THR A 192 4.95 4.77 2.91
C THR A 192 5.39 6.08 2.33
N ALA A 193 5.70 6.05 1.05
CA ALA A 193 5.88 7.22 0.21
C ALA A 193 5.17 6.99 -1.12
N ASP A 194 4.46 7.98 -1.63
CA ASP A 194 3.57 7.89 -2.78
C ASP A 194 3.77 9.11 -3.66
N LEU A 195 4.05 8.89 -4.94
CA LEU A 195 4.24 9.94 -5.95
C LEU A 195 3.28 9.68 -7.12
N SER A 196 2.48 10.68 -7.47
CA SER A 196 1.55 10.58 -8.60
C SER A 196 1.49 11.82 -9.48
N ALA A 197 1.19 11.54 -10.74
CA ALA A 197 0.79 12.47 -11.78
C ALA A 197 -0.69 12.23 -12.09
N GLN A 198 -1.46 13.29 -12.27
CA GLN A 198 -2.91 13.20 -12.43
C GLN A 198 -3.38 14.09 -13.56
N TRP A 199 -4.23 13.54 -14.42
CA TRP A 199 -4.91 14.25 -15.49
C TRP A 199 -6.36 14.50 -15.10
N ARG A 200 -6.78 15.77 -15.10
CA ARG A 200 -8.16 16.12 -14.75
C ARG A 200 -9.09 15.68 -15.87
N ILE A 201 -10.11 14.89 -15.50
CA ILE A 201 -11.20 14.49 -16.41
C ILE A 201 -12.42 15.39 -16.17
N GLY A 202 -12.60 15.85 -14.93
CA GLY A 202 -13.65 16.80 -14.57
C GLY A 202 -13.21 17.69 -13.42
N ARG A 203 -14.12 18.56 -12.95
CA ARG A 203 -13.83 19.48 -11.84
C ARG A 203 -13.40 18.72 -10.56
N PRO A 204 -14.12 17.67 -10.11
CA PRO A 204 -13.74 16.94 -8.90
C PRO A 204 -12.95 15.66 -9.17
N THR A 205 -12.70 15.27 -10.43
CA THR A 205 -12.20 13.92 -10.77
C THR A 205 -10.96 13.99 -11.66
N ALA A 206 -9.91 13.25 -11.29
CA ALA A 206 -8.70 13.09 -12.08
C ALA A 206 -8.30 11.62 -12.21
N LEU A 207 -7.74 11.24 -13.35
CA LEU A 207 -7.05 9.97 -13.54
C LEU A 207 -5.66 10.09 -12.91
N ALA A 208 -5.32 9.20 -11.99
CA ALA A 208 -4.04 9.17 -11.30
C ALA A 208 -3.17 8.01 -11.81
N LEU A 209 -1.92 8.32 -12.12
CA LEU A 209 -0.84 7.38 -12.40
C LEU A 209 0.29 7.66 -11.41
N GLY A 210 0.75 6.63 -10.70
CA GLY A 210 1.75 6.84 -9.67
C GLY A 210 2.48 5.59 -9.27
N ALA A 211 3.36 5.75 -8.28
CA ALA A 211 4.07 4.68 -7.64
C ALA A 211 4.12 4.91 -6.13
N MET A 212 3.83 3.84 -5.38
CA MET A 212 3.94 3.81 -3.94
C MET A 212 5.12 2.95 -3.51
N LEU A 213 6.01 3.51 -2.71
CA LEU A 213 6.97 2.80 -1.90
C LEU A 213 6.30 2.38 -0.58
N TRP A 214 6.38 1.10 -0.25
CA TRP A 214 5.98 0.54 1.04
C TRP A 214 7.18 -0.19 1.63
N VAL A 215 7.62 0.30 2.79
CA VAL A 215 8.67 -0.32 3.59
C VAL A 215 8.04 -0.87 4.85
N GLU A 216 8.35 -2.12 5.20
CA GLU A 216 7.91 -2.79 6.42
C GLU A 216 9.08 -3.57 7.04
N ASP A 217 8.99 -3.86 8.34
CA ASP A 217 9.93 -4.77 9.01
C ASP A 217 9.17 -5.99 9.53
N ALA A 218 9.37 -7.16 8.93
CA ALA A 218 8.74 -8.39 9.41
C ALA A 218 9.29 -8.85 10.77
N GLY A 219 10.36 -8.23 11.28
CA GLY A 219 11.04 -8.65 12.48
C GLY A 219 11.92 -9.88 12.26
N SER A 220 12.51 -10.37 13.34
CA SER A 220 13.43 -11.52 13.33
C SER A 220 12.74 -12.88 13.46
N GLU A 221 11.45 -12.92 13.82
CA GLU A 221 10.80 -14.15 14.32
C GLU A 221 9.42 -14.43 13.69
N VAL A 222 9.25 -14.20 12.38
CA VAL A 222 8.13 -14.84 11.67
C VAL A 222 8.50 -16.28 11.38
N THR A 223 8.53 -17.10 12.43
CA THR A 223 8.72 -18.54 12.34
C THR A 223 7.47 -19.16 11.75
N THR A 224 7.66 -19.98 10.72
CA THR A 224 6.56 -20.78 10.19
C THR A 224 6.45 -22.09 10.95
N VAL A 225 5.21 -22.54 11.14
CA VAL A 225 4.93 -23.90 11.62
C VAL A 225 5.60 -24.86 10.64
N ARG A 226 6.48 -25.75 11.14
CA ARG A 226 7.23 -26.81 10.40
C ARG A 226 6.73 -26.96 8.97
N SER A 227 7.28 -26.16 8.05
CA SER A 227 6.92 -26.28 6.66
C SER A 227 7.30 -27.68 6.20
N ARG A 228 6.53 -28.30 5.30
CA ARG A 228 6.94 -29.55 4.65
C ARG A 228 8.33 -29.43 4.03
N ILE A 229 8.75 -28.20 3.68
CA ILE A 229 10.08 -27.86 3.20
C ILE A 229 11.14 -28.15 4.26
N ALA A 230 10.97 -27.74 5.52
CA ALA A 230 11.90 -28.09 6.61
C ALA A 230 11.97 -29.61 6.80
N ALA A 231 10.82 -30.29 6.78
CA ALA A 231 10.78 -31.75 6.86
C ALA A 231 11.46 -32.45 5.65
N GLN A 232 11.32 -31.90 4.44
CA GLN A 232 11.94 -32.41 3.21
C GLN A 232 13.42 -32.06 3.09
N ALA A 233 13.87 -30.99 3.74
CA ALA A 233 15.27 -30.61 3.82
C ALA A 233 16.06 -31.46 4.84
N GLY A 234 15.36 -32.29 5.64
CA GLY A 234 16.00 -33.09 6.68
C GLY A 234 16.56 -32.26 7.84
N GLU A 235 16.27 -30.97 7.85
CA GLU A 235 16.71 -30.03 8.88
C GLU A 235 15.61 -29.86 9.92
N SER A 236 15.97 -30.02 11.20
CA SER A 236 15.07 -29.73 12.32
C SER A 236 14.94 -28.23 12.61
N SER A 237 15.57 -27.37 11.82
CA SER A 237 15.62 -25.93 12.04
C SER A 237 14.38 -25.21 11.52
N GLU A 238 13.97 -24.20 12.28
CA GLU A 238 12.88 -23.29 11.92
C GLU A 238 13.22 -22.56 10.62
N PHE A 239 12.32 -22.65 9.64
CA PHE A 239 12.44 -21.92 8.38
C PHE A 239 11.64 -20.62 8.48
N HIS A 240 12.32 -19.49 8.30
CA HIS A 240 11.69 -18.17 8.28
C HIS A 240 11.33 -17.83 6.82
N LEU A 241 10.04 -17.83 6.49
CA LEU A 241 9.59 -17.46 5.14
C LEU A 241 9.87 -15.98 4.84
N VAL A 242 9.82 -15.13 5.87
CA VAL A 242 10.00 -13.68 5.76
C VAL A 242 10.69 -13.18 7.01
N SER A 243 11.65 -12.26 6.88
CA SER A 243 12.32 -11.62 8.01
C SER A 243 12.93 -10.28 7.60
N GLY A 244 13.10 -9.40 8.58
CA GLY A 244 13.76 -8.11 8.45
C GLY A 244 13.00 -7.10 7.60
N MET A 245 13.73 -6.05 7.20
CA MET A 245 13.20 -4.98 6.35
C MET A 245 12.86 -5.50 4.96
N GLN A 246 11.72 -5.05 4.44
CA GLN A 246 11.26 -5.33 3.09
C GLN A 246 10.77 -4.03 2.47
N ALA A 247 11.12 -3.82 1.21
CA ALA A 247 10.66 -2.69 0.43
C ALA A 247 9.94 -3.20 -0.82
N SER A 248 8.79 -2.62 -1.11
CA SER A 248 8.00 -2.90 -2.30
C SER A 248 7.68 -1.59 -3.01
N VAL A 249 7.82 -1.59 -4.34
CA VAL A 249 7.37 -0.50 -5.20
C VAL A 249 6.12 -0.97 -5.94
N MET A 250 5.07 -0.18 -5.84
CA MET A 250 3.76 -0.48 -6.37
C MET A 250 3.34 0.60 -7.36
N PRO A 251 3.64 0.43 -8.67
CA PRO A 251 2.96 1.23 -9.68
C PRO A 251 1.45 1.02 -9.58
N TYR A 252 0.69 2.10 -9.80
CA TYR A 252 -0.75 2.06 -9.77
C TYR A 252 -1.40 2.97 -10.82
N ILE A 253 -2.65 2.64 -11.12
CA ILE A 253 -3.59 3.46 -11.87
C ILE A 253 -4.87 3.60 -11.05
N GLY A 254 -5.44 4.80 -11.00
CA GLY A 254 -6.64 5.02 -10.22
C GLY A 254 -7.35 6.33 -10.50
N LEU A 255 -8.33 6.63 -9.66
CA LEU A 255 -9.09 7.87 -9.70
C LEU A 255 -8.82 8.65 -8.42
N GLN A 256 -8.57 9.94 -8.58
CA GLN A 256 -8.53 10.91 -7.49
C GLN A 256 -9.76 11.81 -7.54
N PHE A 257 -10.33 12.02 -6.36
CA PHE A 257 -11.45 12.89 -6.09
C PHE A 257 -11.00 14.07 -5.24
N GLY A 258 -11.52 15.26 -5.53
CA GLY A 258 -11.25 16.46 -4.74
C GLY A 258 -10.85 17.68 -5.56
N PRO A 259 -10.67 18.82 -4.88
CA PRO A 259 -10.37 20.11 -5.50
C PRO A 259 -9.01 20.15 -6.23
#